data_AF-A0A7W1MPL0-F1
#
_entry.id   AF-A0A7W1MPL0-F1
#
_cell.length_a   1.000
_cell.length_b   1.000
_cell.length_c   1.000
_cell.angle_alpha   90.00
_cell.angle_beta   90.00
_cell.angle_gamma   90.00
#
_symmetry.space_group_name_H-M   'P 1'
#
loop_
_entity.id
_entity.type
_entity.pdbx_description
1 polymer ?
#
loop_
_entity_poly.entity_id
_entity_poly.type
_entity_poly.pdbx_seq_one_letter_code
_entity_poly.pdbx_strand_id
1 'polypeptide(L)'
;MSFTAELGRITPAGDITFFSTPTHPEQIARGHGNTLLFTEFGLTKIAQMTTDGVVTESKEFRFSEPTGITAGAGKSIWFLGYGNNNLYSTAFPR
;
A
#
# COMPACT_ATOMS: atom_id res chain seq x y z
N MET A 1 15.12 -5.40 -18.93
CA MET A 1 14.33 -6.34 -18.09
C MET A 1 13.14 -5.55 -17.56
N SER A 2 11.91 -6.07 -17.70
CA SER A 2 10.73 -5.47 -17.05
C SER A 2 10.50 -6.22 -15.75
N PHE A 3 10.34 -5.49 -14.65
CA PHE A 3 9.86 -6.07 -13.40
C PHE A 3 8.33 -6.11 -13.44
N THR A 4 7.73 -7.14 -12.85
CA THR A 4 6.28 -7.22 -12.67
C THR A 4 5.93 -6.55 -11.34
N ALA A 5 4.90 -5.71 -11.34
CA ALA A 5 4.38 -5.06 -10.15
C ALA A 5 3.53 -6.05 -9.33
N GLU A 6 4.11 -6.59 -8.25
CA GLU A 6 3.45 -7.61 -7.43
C GLU A 6 3.79 -7.49 -5.95
N LEU A 7 2.89 -7.98 -5.09
CA LEU A 7 3.13 -8.27 -3.68
C LEU A 7 3.33 -9.77 -3.48
N GLY A 8 4.42 -10.15 -2.82
CA GLY A 8 4.71 -11.54 -2.47
C GLY A 8 4.29 -11.88 -1.03
N ARG A 9 3.63 -13.02 -0.85
CA ARG A 9 3.38 -13.65 0.46
C ARG A 9 4.13 -14.98 0.53
N ILE A 10 4.96 -15.14 1.55
CA ILE A 10 5.77 -16.35 1.77
C ILE A 10 5.31 -17.12 3.02
N THR A 11 5.22 -18.45 2.94
CA THR A 11 5.00 -19.32 4.11
C THR A 11 6.33 -19.63 4.82
N PRO A 12 6.33 -20.05 6.10
CA PRO A 12 7.57 -20.52 6.75
C PRO A 12 8.24 -21.72 6.04
N ALA A 13 7.48 -22.47 5.23
CA ALA A 13 8.00 -23.55 4.41
C ALA A 13 8.64 -23.08 3.09
N GLY A 14 8.49 -21.80 2.73
CA GLY A 14 9.08 -21.19 1.54
C GLY A 14 8.14 -21.08 0.33
N ASP A 15 6.87 -21.44 0.47
CA ASP A 15 5.90 -21.29 -0.63
C ASP A 15 5.55 -19.81 -0.82
N ILE A 16 5.67 -19.30 -2.04
CA ILE A 16 5.39 -17.90 -2.39
C ILE A 16 4.12 -17.81 -3.23
N THR A 17 3.21 -16.92 -2.85
CA THR A 17 2.07 -16.48 -3.66
C THR A 17 2.26 -15.02 -4.04
N PHE A 18 2.08 -14.68 -5.31
CA PHE A 18 2.14 -13.30 -5.80
C PHE A 18 0.75 -12.75 -6.09
N PHE A 19 0.57 -11.46 -5.81
CA PHE A 19 -0.65 -10.70 -6.06
C PHE A 19 -0.30 -9.52 -6.94
N SER A 20 -0.92 -9.40 -8.11
CA SER A 20 -0.66 -8.29 -9.02
C SER A 20 -1.09 -6.95 -8.42
N THR A 21 -0.29 -5.92 -8.63
CA THR A 21 -0.61 -4.55 -8.25
C THR A 21 -0.60 -3.63 -9.48
N PRO A 22 -1.32 -2.49 -9.43
CA PRO A 22 -1.33 -1.53 -10.53
C PRO A 22 0.05 -0.95 -10.85
N THR A 23 0.88 -0.74 -9.83
CA THR A 23 2.28 -0.29 -9.96
C THR A 23 3.18 -0.96 -8.94
N HIS A 24 4.49 -0.69 -9.02
CA HIS A 24 5.49 -1.19 -8.09
C HIS A 24 5.21 -0.67 -6.67
N PRO A 25 4.83 -1.56 -5.73
CA PRO A 25 4.64 -1.19 -4.34
C PRO A 25 6.01 -0.95 -3.69
N GLU A 26 6.13 0.08 -2.85
CA GLU A 26 7.42 0.42 -2.24
C GLU A 26 7.52 0.04 -0.76
N GLN A 27 6.50 0.37 0.03
CA GLN A 27 6.40 0.00 1.44
C GLN A 27 5.10 -0.73 1.71
N ILE A 28 5.11 -1.60 2.71
CA ILE A 28 3.94 -2.37 3.14
C ILE A 28 3.80 -2.32 4.66
N ALA A 29 2.57 -2.24 5.14
CA ALA A 29 2.22 -2.31 6.54
C ALA A 29 0.95 -3.11 6.76
N ARG A 30 0.71 -3.53 8.00
CA ARG A 30 -0.56 -4.12 8.38
C ARG A 30 -1.67 -3.05 8.33
N GLY A 31 -2.77 -3.37 7.68
CA GLY A 31 -3.99 -2.56 7.69
C GLY A 31 -4.96 -2.93 8.80
N HIS A 32 -6.15 -2.36 8.76
CA HIS A 32 -7.25 -2.71 9.66
C HIS A 32 -7.88 -4.05 9.26
N GLY A 33 -8.18 -4.91 10.24
CA GLY A 33 -8.74 -6.24 9.97
C GLY A 33 -7.77 -7.16 9.20
N ASN A 34 -8.29 -7.90 8.21
CA ASN A 34 -7.52 -8.81 7.35
C ASN A 34 -7.04 -8.12 6.07
N THR A 35 -6.41 -6.95 6.22
CA THR A 35 -5.91 -6.17 5.09
C THR A 35 -4.45 -5.75 5.27
N LEU A 36 -3.81 -5.46 4.15
CA LEU A 36 -2.47 -4.92 4.03
C LEU A 36 -2.58 -3.53 3.40
N LEU A 37 -1.72 -2.62 3.83
CA LEU A 37 -1.58 -1.29 3.26
C LEU A 37 -0.25 -1.22 2.52
N PHE A 38 -0.22 -0.59 1.36
CA PHE A 38 1.03 -0.37 0.65
C PHE A 38 1.03 0.97 -0.07
N THR A 39 2.23 1.50 -0.31
CA THR A 39 2.42 2.74 -1.06
C THR A 39 2.73 2.48 -2.52
N GLU A 40 2.23 3.36 -3.37
CA GLU A 40 2.42 3.33 -4.81
C GLU A 40 3.16 4.61 -5.22
N PHE A 41 4.47 4.63 -4.95
CA PHE A 41 5.36 5.80 -5.09
C PHE A 41 5.16 6.52 -6.43
N GLY A 42 5.28 5.78 -7.54
CA GLY A 42 5.22 6.35 -8.89
C GLY A 42 3.83 6.83 -9.33
N LEU A 43 2.76 6.37 -8.68
CA LEU A 43 1.39 6.84 -8.94
C LEU A 43 0.96 7.91 -7.94
N THR A 44 1.77 8.20 -6.93
CA THR A 44 1.43 9.08 -5.81
C THR A 44 0.13 8.70 -5.10
N LYS A 45 -0.09 7.39 -4.93
CA LYS A 45 -1.25 6.80 -4.27
C LYS A 45 -0.83 5.91 -3.11
N ILE A 46 -1.82 5.52 -2.31
CA ILE A 46 -1.72 4.37 -1.41
C ILE A 46 -2.81 3.38 -1.76
N ALA A 47 -2.64 2.13 -1.37
CA ALA A 47 -3.60 1.08 -1.62
C ALA A 47 -3.79 0.17 -0.41
N GLN A 48 -4.96 -0.45 -0.35
CA GLN A 48 -5.30 -1.49 0.60
C GLN A 48 -5.55 -2.78 -0.17
N MET A 49 -5.02 -3.91 0.31
CA MET A 49 -5.30 -5.23 -0.24
C MET A 49 -5.86 -6.14 0.83
N THR A 50 -6.90 -6.91 0.52
CA THR A 50 -7.33 -8.03 1.36
C THR A 50 -6.32 -9.18 1.26
N THR A 51 -6.25 -10.07 2.26
CA THR A 51 -5.27 -11.17 2.24
C THR A 51 -5.51 -12.23 1.16
N ASP A 52 -6.65 -12.19 0.49
CA ASP A 52 -7.01 -12.97 -0.70
C ASP A 52 -6.73 -12.24 -2.03
N GLY A 53 -6.23 -11.00 -1.99
CA GLY A 53 -5.67 -10.31 -3.16
C GLY A 53 -6.54 -9.22 -3.80
N VAL A 54 -7.65 -8.82 -3.16
CA VAL A 54 -8.50 -7.74 -3.69
C VAL A 54 -7.88 -6.40 -3.33
N VAL A 55 -7.51 -5.61 -4.34
CA VAL A 55 -6.86 -4.30 -4.19
C VAL A 55 -7.88 -3.17 -4.35
N THR A 56 -7.81 -2.20 -3.42
CA THR A 56 -8.52 -0.92 -3.48
C THR A 56 -7.50 0.22 -3.42
N GLU A 57 -7.44 1.04 -4.47
CA GLU A 57 -6.56 2.21 -4.54
C GLU A 57 -7.21 3.47 -3.97
N SER A 58 -6.39 4.37 -3.44
CA SER A 58 -6.82 5.72 -3.07
C SER A 58 -6.98 6.61 -4.30
N LYS A 59 -7.52 7.81 -4.07
CA LYS A 59 -7.29 8.94 -5.00
C LYS A 59 -5.81 9.33 -4.98
N GLU A 60 -5.38 10.03 -6.02
CA GLU A 60 -4.04 10.60 -6.12
C GLU A 60 -3.79 11.66 -5.03
N PHE A 61 -2.62 11.59 -4.41
CA PHE A 61 -2.07 12.62 -3.53
C PHE A 61 -0.93 13.31 -4.27
N ARG A 62 -1.26 14.28 -5.12
CA ARG A 62 -0.30 14.93 -6.03
C ARG A 62 1.00 15.33 -5.34
N PHE A 63 2.12 14.99 -5.97
CA PHE A 63 3.48 15.28 -5.51
C PHE A 63 3.86 14.65 -4.16
N SER A 64 3.06 13.70 -3.65
CA SER A 64 3.34 13.10 -2.34
C SER A 64 4.50 12.11 -2.41
N GLU A 65 4.60 11.29 -3.46
CA GLU A 65 5.55 10.17 -3.53
C GLU A 65 5.55 9.35 -2.21
N PRO A 66 4.45 8.61 -1.93
CA PRO A 66 4.24 7.98 -0.63
C PRO A 66 5.28 6.91 -0.34
N THR A 67 5.87 6.96 0.85
CA THR A 67 6.87 5.99 1.31
C THR A 67 6.38 5.26 2.56
N GLY A 68 6.66 5.76 3.77
CA GLY A 68 6.21 5.13 5.02
C GLY A 68 4.68 5.18 5.18
N ILE A 69 4.06 4.07 5.61
CA ILE A 69 2.61 3.95 5.80
C ILE A 69 2.28 3.14 7.07
N THR A 70 1.21 3.50 7.77
CA THR A 70 0.71 2.74 8.93
C THR A 70 -0.78 2.95 9.16
N ALA A 71 -1.42 1.97 9.78
CA ALA A 71 -2.77 2.11 10.31
C ALA A 71 -2.76 2.99 11.59
N GLY A 72 -3.63 4.00 11.63
CA GLY A 72 -3.88 4.82 12.81
C GLY A 72 -5.11 4.37 13.60
N ALA A 73 -5.50 5.13 14.62
CA ALA A 73 -6.71 4.84 15.39
C ALA A 73 -7.99 4.88 14.52
N GLY A 74 -8.98 4.08 14.90
CA GLY A 74 -10.26 4.00 14.18
C GLY A 74 -10.08 3.43 12.77
N LYS A 75 -10.40 4.23 11.75
CA LYS A 75 -10.23 3.87 10.32
C LYS A 75 -9.12 4.65 9.64
N SER A 76 -8.39 5.48 10.39
CA SER A 76 -7.36 6.33 9.82
C SER A 76 -6.18 5.52 9.35
N ILE A 77 -5.56 6.01 8.29
CA ILE A 77 -4.31 5.54 7.72
C ILE A 77 -3.41 6.76 7.59
N TRP A 78 -2.17 6.64 8.03
CA TRP A 78 -1.18 7.69 7.98
C TRP A 78 -0.05 7.30 7.04
N PHE A 79 0.46 8.25 6.27
CA PHE A 79 1.63 8.02 5.44
C PHE A 79 2.47 9.29 5.26
N LEU A 80 3.75 9.09 4.96
CA LEU A 80 4.70 10.16 4.67
C LEU A 80 4.77 10.40 3.16
N GLY A 81 4.62 11.65 2.74
CA GLY A 81 4.89 12.09 1.38
C GLY A 81 6.34 12.57 1.26
N TYR A 82 7.20 11.76 0.64
CA TYR A 82 8.61 12.10 0.43
C TYR A 82 8.77 13.30 -0.52
N GLY A 83 7.97 13.37 -1.58
CA GLY A 83 8.10 14.36 -2.65
C GLY A 83 7.82 15.80 -2.22
N ASN A 84 7.14 15.99 -1.09
CA ASN A 84 6.78 17.32 -0.58
C ASN A 84 6.88 17.49 0.95
N ASN A 85 7.48 16.54 1.65
CA ASN A 85 7.73 16.57 3.10
C ASN A 85 6.49 16.75 3.99
N ASN A 86 5.35 16.17 3.60
CA ASN A 86 4.11 16.23 4.37
C ASN A 86 3.74 14.90 5.02
N LEU A 87 3.01 14.99 6.14
CA LEU A 87 2.28 13.88 6.73
C LEU A 87 0.82 13.91 6.25
N TYR A 88 0.34 12.80 5.72
CA TYR A 88 -1.03 12.64 5.25
C TYR A 88 -1.82 11.71 6.16
N SER A 89 -3.14 11.95 6.23
CA SER A 89 -4.09 10.99 6.81
C SER A 89 -5.28 10.79 5.88
N THR A 90 -5.76 9.56 5.76
CA THR A 90 -6.96 9.22 4.98
C THR A 90 -7.67 7.99 5.57
N ALA A 91 -8.74 7.54 4.93
CA ALA A 91 -9.41 6.28 5.22
C ALA A 91 -10.00 5.70 3.93
N PHE A 92 -10.01 4.37 3.80
CA PHE A 92 -10.74 3.71 2.73
C PHE A 92 -12.24 3.61 3.07
N PRO A 93 -13.13 3.81 2.08
CA PRO A 93 -14.57 3.56 2.26
C PRO A 93 -14.84 2.08 2.56
N ARG A 94 -15.98 1.81 3.19
CA ARG A 94 -16.49 0.43 3.39
C ARG A 94 -17.14 -0.09 2.13
#